data_AF-A0A7J3BAV5-F1
#
_entry.id   AF-A0A7J3BAV5-F1
#
_cell.length_a   1.000
_cell.length_b   1.000
_cell.length_c   1.000
_cell.angle_alpha   90.00
_cell.angle_beta   90.00
_cell.angle_gamma   90.00
#
_symmetry.space_group_name_H-M   'P 1'
#
loop_
_entity.id
_entity.type
_entity.pdbx_description
1 polymer ?
#
loop_
_entity_poly.entity_id
_entity_poly.type
_entity_poly.pdbx_seq_one_letter_code
_entity_poly.pdbx_strand_id
1 'polypeptide(L)'
;MDGSPRLRRFHQAKWDEPIIFELSREGERGLLVPEVEDEIKDKVGDVTSIIPEKMRRRQPPKLPEISQSRVLRHYLRLSQETLGADLNIDVGQGTCTMKYSPKVNDQLARMPEMTEIHPLQDEETVQGILEVMYRFEQILKEISGMDKFSFQPRGGSQAIYANASIIRAYHASRGEADKRNENITTIFSHHSNAA
;
A
#
# COMPACT_ATOMS: atom_id res chain seq x y z
N MET A 1 9.13 -15.91 42.63
CA MET A 1 9.33 -14.83 41.65
C MET A 1 8.05 -14.01 41.64
N ASP A 2 8.12 -12.69 41.85
CA ASP A 2 7.00 -11.81 42.21
C ASP A 2 5.97 -11.52 41.09
N GLY A 3 5.99 -12.29 40.00
CA GLY A 3 5.07 -12.13 38.87
C GLY A 3 5.18 -10.79 38.13
N SER A 4 6.07 -9.89 38.55
CA SER A 4 6.24 -8.59 37.92
C SER A 4 7.03 -8.76 36.61
N PRO A 5 6.53 -8.23 35.48
CA PRO A 5 7.25 -8.33 34.23
C PRO A 5 8.56 -7.57 34.37
N ARG A 6 9.69 -8.27 34.17
CA ARG A 6 11.00 -7.61 34.12
C ARG A 6 10.97 -6.61 32.96
N LEU A 7 10.97 -5.32 33.29
CA LEU A 7 11.10 -4.25 32.31
C LEU A 7 12.37 -4.52 31.50
N ARG A 8 12.22 -4.72 30.19
CA ARG A 8 13.36 -4.94 29.30
C ARG A 8 14.22 -3.67 29.30
N ARG A 9 15.54 -3.83 29.27
CA ARG A 9 16.50 -2.74 29.05
C ARG A 9 16.48 -2.31 27.58
N PHE A 10 15.36 -1.77 27.12
CA PHE A 10 15.22 -1.20 25.78
C PHE A 10 15.38 0.31 25.86
N HIS A 11 16.17 0.88 24.94
CA HIS A 11 16.29 2.31 24.77
C HIS A 11 15.88 2.65 23.34
N GLN A 12 14.76 3.35 23.21
CA GLN A 12 14.25 3.80 21.92
C GLN A 12 15.20 4.86 21.35
N ALA A 13 15.57 4.72 20.07
CA ALA A 13 16.30 5.78 19.38
C ALA A 13 15.44 7.05 19.36
N LYS A 14 16.08 8.19 19.63
CA LYS A 14 15.47 9.52 19.60
C LYS A 14 16.38 10.46 18.83
N TRP A 15 15.81 11.14 17.85
CA TRP A 15 16.44 12.12 16.99
C TRP A 15 15.66 13.43 17.10
N ASP A 16 16.34 14.56 17.24
CA ASP A 16 15.71 15.88 17.07
C ASP A 16 15.61 16.19 15.56
N GLU A 17 14.95 15.30 14.81
CA GLU A 17 14.80 15.38 13.36
C GLU A 17 13.64 16.34 13.02
N PRO A 18 13.88 17.47 12.35
CA PRO A 18 12.82 18.36 11.93
C PRO A 18 11.97 17.73 10.82
N ILE A 19 10.78 18.28 10.56
CA ILE A 19 9.98 17.80 9.44
C ILE A 19 10.73 18.06 8.12
N ILE A 20 10.54 17.20 7.13
CA ILE A 20 11.31 17.26 5.89
C ILE A 20 11.25 18.65 5.19
N PHE A 21 10.15 19.38 5.34
CA PHE A 21 10.00 20.74 4.76
C PHE A 21 10.92 21.79 5.39
N GLU A 22 11.27 21.66 6.67
CA GLU A 22 12.19 22.56 7.38
C GLU A 22 13.65 22.30 7.00
N LEU A 23 13.94 21.13 6.43
CA LEU A 23 15.26 20.77 5.90
C LEU A 23 15.51 21.33 4.50
N SER A 24 14.46 21.81 3.82
CA SER A 24 14.53 22.27 2.43
C SER A 24 15.55 23.40 2.27
N ARG A 25 16.34 23.34 1.19
CA ARG A 25 17.20 24.44 0.75
C ARG A 25 16.93 24.71 -0.72
N GLU A 26 16.58 25.95 -1.03
CA GLU A 26 16.26 26.36 -2.40
C GLU A 26 17.38 25.97 -3.37
N GLY A 27 17.01 25.33 -4.47
CA GLY A 27 17.92 24.85 -5.50
C GLY A 27 18.57 23.48 -5.21
N GLU A 28 18.41 22.91 -4.01
CA GLU A 28 18.97 21.59 -3.71
C GLU A 28 18.23 20.49 -4.51
N ARG A 29 18.97 19.47 -4.98
CA ARG A 29 18.44 18.40 -5.84
C ARG A 29 18.79 17.03 -5.29
N GLY A 30 17.77 16.18 -5.15
CA GLY A 30 17.91 14.81 -4.69
C GLY A 30 18.37 13.86 -5.80
N LEU A 31 17.76 13.98 -6.96
CA LEU A 31 18.07 13.18 -8.14
C LEU A 31 18.27 14.12 -9.31
N LEU A 32 19.28 13.83 -10.12
CA LEU A 32 19.43 14.44 -11.43
C LEU A 32 18.77 13.49 -12.42
N VAL A 33 17.66 13.95 -13.01
CA VAL A 33 17.02 13.22 -14.11
C VAL A 33 17.90 13.43 -15.35
N PRO A 34 18.23 12.37 -16.10
CA PRO A 34 18.96 12.51 -17.36
C PRO A 34 18.30 13.56 -18.24
N GLU A 35 19.11 14.44 -18.84
CA GLU A 35 18.58 15.36 -19.84
C GLU A 35 18.16 14.60 -21.09
N VAL A 36 17.07 15.07 -21.70
CA VAL A 36 16.59 14.55 -22.98
C VAL A 36 17.64 14.82 -24.06
N GLU A 37 17.87 13.83 -24.92
CA GLU A 37 18.81 13.89 -26.04
C GLU A 37 18.43 15.01 -27.03
N ASP A 38 19.44 15.68 -27.60
CA ASP A 38 19.24 16.84 -28.47
C ASP A 38 18.39 16.52 -29.70
N GLU A 39 18.55 15.32 -30.27
CA GLU A 39 17.73 14.84 -31.40
C GLU A 39 16.23 14.80 -31.07
N ILE A 40 15.88 14.45 -29.83
CA ILE A 40 14.49 14.41 -29.36
C ILE A 40 13.99 15.84 -29.11
N LYS A 41 14.82 16.70 -28.50
CA LYS A 41 14.48 18.12 -28.28
C LYS A 41 14.18 18.83 -29.60
N ASP A 42 15.02 18.62 -30.62
CA ASP A 42 14.85 19.23 -31.94
C ASP A 42 13.58 18.73 -32.66
N LYS A 43 13.25 17.45 -32.51
CA LYS A 43 12.08 16.85 -33.15
C LYS A 43 10.76 17.21 -32.46
N VAL A 44 10.74 17.26 -31.13
CA VAL A 44 9.53 17.48 -30.33
C VAL A 44 9.27 18.97 -30.09
N GLY A 45 10.32 19.78 -29.95
CA GLY A 45 10.22 21.19 -29.65
C GLY A 45 9.65 21.48 -28.25
N ASP A 46 8.97 22.62 -28.09
CA ASP A 46 8.40 23.04 -26.80
C ASP A 46 7.12 22.26 -26.46
N VAL A 47 7.25 21.24 -25.61
CA VAL A 47 6.12 20.45 -25.09
C VAL A 47 5.14 21.30 -24.28
N THR A 48 5.59 22.38 -23.65
CA THR A 48 4.71 23.22 -22.84
C THR A 48 3.69 23.98 -23.70
N SER A 49 4.04 24.27 -24.96
CA SER A 49 3.13 24.88 -25.94
C SER A 49 1.86 24.06 -26.18
N ILE A 50 1.95 22.73 -26.07
CA ILE A 50 0.84 21.77 -26.27
C ILE A 50 -0.19 21.85 -25.14
N ILE A 51 0.25 22.23 -23.94
CA ILE A 51 -0.63 22.36 -22.77
C ILE A 51 -1.34 23.72 -22.85
N PRO A 52 -2.68 23.77 -22.87
CA PRO A 52 -3.42 25.03 -22.86
C PRO A 52 -2.96 25.93 -21.71
N GLU A 53 -2.76 27.22 -21.96
CA GLU A 53 -2.17 28.15 -20.99
C GLU A 53 -2.90 28.15 -19.64
N LYS A 54 -4.23 28.05 -19.67
CA LYS A 54 -5.08 27.99 -18.46
C LYS A 54 -4.87 26.72 -17.62
N MET A 55 -4.30 25.66 -18.19
CA MET A 55 -3.96 24.41 -17.51
C MET A 55 -2.51 24.37 -17.05
N ARG A 56 -1.66 25.30 -17.49
CA ARG A 56 -0.26 25.35 -17.07
C ARG A 56 -0.18 25.77 -15.61
N ARG A 57 0.63 25.04 -14.86
CA ARG A 57 0.88 25.32 -13.45
C ARG A 57 1.65 26.64 -13.33
N ARG A 58 1.07 27.63 -12.65
CA ARG A 58 1.68 28.97 -12.47
C ARG A 58 2.74 29.04 -11.37
N GLN A 59 2.64 28.15 -10.37
CA GLN A 59 3.53 28.09 -9.23
C GLN A 59 4.01 26.65 -9.03
N PRO A 60 5.31 26.40 -8.87
CA PRO A 60 5.83 25.08 -8.54
C PRO A 60 5.15 24.48 -7.30
N PRO A 61 5.03 23.14 -7.19
CA PRO A 61 4.61 22.53 -5.94
C PRO A 61 5.61 22.86 -4.82
N LYS A 62 5.10 23.10 -3.61
CA LYS A 62 5.92 23.34 -2.42
C LYS A 62 6.49 22.02 -1.87
N LEU A 63 7.21 21.27 -2.71
CA LEU A 63 7.94 20.07 -2.31
C LEU A 63 9.28 20.47 -1.68
N PRO A 64 9.82 19.66 -0.75
CA PRO A 64 11.12 19.94 -0.16
C PRO A 64 12.24 19.75 -1.20
N GLU A 65 13.18 20.68 -1.23
CA GLU A 65 14.39 20.64 -2.05
C GLU A 65 15.55 20.14 -1.20
N ILE A 66 15.93 18.86 -1.37
CA ILE A 66 16.89 18.16 -0.50
C ILE A 66 17.70 17.15 -1.31
N SER A 67 19.00 17.03 -1.03
CA SER A 67 19.91 16.06 -1.65
C SER A 67 19.65 14.63 -1.18
N GLN A 68 20.00 13.65 -2.02
CA GLN A 68 19.77 12.23 -1.75
C GLN A 68 20.33 11.79 -0.39
N SER A 69 21.54 12.25 -0.04
CA SER A 69 22.18 11.91 1.22
C SER A 69 21.41 12.39 2.45
N ARG A 70 20.79 13.57 2.36
CA ARG A 70 19.99 14.15 3.44
C ARG A 70 18.62 13.47 3.53
N VAL A 71 17.98 13.17 2.40
CA VAL A 71 16.75 12.37 2.36
C VAL A 71 16.97 11.00 2.99
N LEU A 72 18.08 10.32 2.66
CA LEU A 72 18.44 9.03 3.25
C LEU A 72 18.58 9.14 4.78
N ARG A 73 19.33 10.13 5.28
CA ARG A 73 19.51 10.34 6.73
C ARG A 73 18.17 10.61 7.42
N HIS A 74 17.32 11.43 6.83
CA HIS A 74 15.99 11.76 7.35
C HIS A 74 15.15 10.50 7.57
N TYR A 75 14.95 9.71 6.52
CA TYR A 75 14.12 8.50 6.63
C TYR A 75 14.78 7.38 7.45
N LEU A 76 16.12 7.28 7.47
CA LEU A 76 16.80 6.35 8.37
C LEU A 76 16.58 6.71 9.84
N ARG A 77 16.64 7.99 10.21
CA ARG A 77 16.35 8.44 11.58
C ARG A 77 14.89 8.13 11.96
N LEU A 78 13.93 8.51 11.12
CA LEU A 78 12.51 8.21 11.35
C LEU A 78 12.23 6.70 11.47
N SER A 79 12.91 5.87 10.68
CA SER A 79 12.79 4.41 10.78
C SER A 79 13.26 3.88 12.13
N GLN A 80 14.29 4.48 12.72
CA GLN A 80 14.77 4.11 14.05
C GLN A 80 13.80 4.55 15.16
N GLU A 81 13.05 5.65 14.95
CA GLU A 81 12.00 6.13 15.86
C GLU A 81 10.66 5.39 15.70
N THR A 82 10.56 4.49 14.73
CA THR A 82 9.34 3.71 14.47
C THR A 82 9.45 2.33 15.10
N LEU A 83 8.53 2.01 16.01
CA LEU A 83 8.40 0.65 16.53
C LEU A 83 7.70 -0.25 15.50
N GLY A 84 8.23 -1.47 15.32
CA GLY A 84 7.67 -2.46 14.42
C GLY A 84 8.07 -3.88 14.80
N ALA A 85 7.40 -4.87 14.18
CA ALA A 85 7.61 -6.29 14.47
C ALA A 85 9.04 -6.78 14.17
N ASP A 86 9.76 -6.08 13.28
CA ASP A 86 11.17 -6.39 12.98
C ASP A 86 12.13 -5.96 14.09
N LEU A 87 11.76 -4.95 14.88
CA LEU A 87 12.62 -4.34 15.90
C LEU A 87 12.26 -4.82 17.31
N ASN A 88 10.99 -5.13 17.58
CA ASN A 88 10.54 -5.53 18.90
C ASN A 88 9.53 -6.68 18.84
N ILE A 89 9.50 -7.47 19.93
CA ILE A 89 8.54 -8.57 20.08
C ILE A 89 7.22 -7.95 20.53
N ASP A 90 6.21 -8.10 19.66
CA ASP A 90 4.78 -7.98 19.93
C ASP A 90 4.34 -6.70 20.66
N VAL A 91 4.00 -5.67 19.87
CA VAL A 91 3.08 -4.64 20.35
C VAL A 91 1.71 -5.33 20.35
N GLY A 92 1.28 -5.86 21.50
CA GLY A 92 0.09 -6.71 21.69
C GLY A 92 -1.22 -6.10 21.19
N GLN A 93 -1.34 -5.95 19.88
CA GLN A 93 -2.47 -5.41 19.16
C GLN A 93 -3.40 -6.56 18.84
N GLY A 94 -4.38 -6.77 19.74
CA GLY A 94 -5.48 -7.68 19.48
C GLY A 94 -6.11 -7.37 18.12
N THR A 95 -6.52 -8.42 17.40
CA THR A 95 -7.14 -8.38 16.05
C THR A 95 -6.22 -8.09 14.86
N CYS A 96 -4.98 -7.62 15.07
CA CYS A 96 -4.06 -7.29 13.98
C CYS A 96 -3.21 -8.47 13.46
N THR A 97 -3.12 -9.58 14.22
CA THR A 97 -2.29 -10.75 13.88
C THR A 97 -0.86 -10.38 13.48
N MET A 98 -0.14 -9.69 14.37
CA MET A 98 1.25 -9.24 14.17
C MET A 98 2.25 -10.39 14.17
N LYS A 99 2.21 -11.23 13.13
CA LYS A 99 3.12 -12.36 12.92
C LYS A 99 4.43 -11.92 12.24
N TYR A 100 5.44 -12.77 12.31
CA TYR A 100 6.65 -12.60 11.54
C TYR A 100 6.33 -12.48 10.03
N SER A 101 6.91 -11.47 9.38
CA SER A 101 6.85 -11.27 7.93
C SER A 101 8.15 -11.79 7.31
N PRO A 102 8.16 -12.99 6.67
CA PRO A 102 9.37 -13.57 6.11
C PRO A 102 10.03 -12.67 5.07
N LYS A 103 11.32 -12.37 5.24
CA LYS A 103 12.06 -11.46 4.34
C LYS A 103 12.20 -11.98 2.91
N VAL A 104 12.04 -13.28 2.70
CA VAL A 104 11.94 -13.85 1.35
C VAL A 104 10.72 -13.31 0.59
N ASN A 105 9.62 -13.00 1.27
CA ASN A 105 8.43 -12.45 0.62
C ASN A 105 8.68 -11.03 0.10
N ASP A 106 9.45 -10.21 0.83
CA ASP A 106 9.85 -8.88 0.38
C ASP A 106 10.76 -8.96 -0.85
N GLN A 107 11.62 -9.97 -0.93
CA GLN A 107 12.48 -10.20 -2.10
C GLN A 107 11.64 -10.62 -3.31
N LEU A 108 10.72 -11.57 -3.15
CA LEU A 108 9.83 -12.02 -4.21
C LEU A 108 8.93 -10.89 -4.73
N ALA A 109 8.38 -10.06 -3.85
CA ALA A 109 7.53 -8.94 -4.22
C ALA A 109 8.28 -7.82 -4.96
N ARG A 110 9.61 -7.74 -4.83
CA ARG A 110 10.48 -6.77 -5.50
C ARG A 110 11.09 -7.28 -6.80
N MET A 111 10.81 -8.53 -7.18
CA MET A 111 11.27 -9.07 -8.45
C MET A 111 10.68 -8.26 -9.61
N PRO A 112 11.44 -7.93 -10.66
CA PRO A 112 10.92 -7.24 -11.84
C PRO A 112 9.71 -7.94 -12.46
N GLU A 113 9.68 -9.26 -12.41
CA GLU A 113 8.56 -10.10 -12.85
C GLU A 113 7.26 -9.85 -12.07
N MET A 114 7.33 -9.17 -10.92
CA MET A 114 6.16 -8.74 -10.14
C MET A 114 5.93 -7.22 -10.22
N THR A 115 6.98 -6.40 -10.17
CA THR A 115 6.86 -4.94 -10.10
C THR A 115 6.62 -4.28 -11.45
N GLU A 116 7.13 -4.87 -12.53
CA GLU A 116 7.07 -4.29 -13.88
C GLU A 116 5.87 -4.81 -14.70
N ILE A 117 4.86 -5.38 -14.03
CA ILE A 117 3.61 -5.81 -14.67
C ILE A 117 2.65 -4.63 -14.79
N HIS A 118 2.27 -4.28 -16.03
CA HIS A 118 1.15 -3.37 -16.25
C HIS A 118 -0.18 -4.14 -16.14
N PRO A 119 -1.16 -3.72 -15.33
CA PRO A 119 -2.41 -4.47 -15.13
C PRO A 119 -3.29 -4.68 -16.38
N LEU A 120 -3.05 -3.91 -17.45
CA LEU A 120 -3.77 -4.00 -18.73
C LEU A 120 -2.89 -4.50 -19.89
N GLN A 121 -1.73 -5.08 -19.61
CA GLN A 121 -0.97 -5.74 -20.69
C GLN A 121 -1.64 -7.05 -21.09
N ASP A 122 -1.27 -7.56 -22.27
CA ASP A 122 -1.85 -8.77 -22.84
C ASP A 122 -1.76 -9.95 -21.85
N GLU A 123 -2.86 -10.70 -21.70
CA GLU A 123 -2.92 -11.84 -20.79
C GLU A 123 -1.88 -12.91 -21.11
N GLU A 124 -1.47 -13.05 -22.38
CA GLU A 124 -0.43 -13.98 -22.81
C GLU A 124 0.93 -13.64 -22.17
N THR A 125 1.19 -12.39 -21.79
CA THR A 125 2.47 -11.97 -21.20
C THR A 125 2.49 -12.03 -19.67
N VAL A 126 1.36 -12.34 -19.02
CA VAL A 126 1.21 -12.34 -17.55
C VAL A 126 0.78 -13.68 -16.96
N GLN A 127 0.93 -14.78 -17.71
CA GLN A 127 0.50 -16.11 -17.26
C GLN A 127 1.13 -16.53 -15.92
N GLY A 128 2.36 -16.09 -15.62
CA GLY A 128 3.02 -16.38 -14.33
C GLY A 128 2.26 -15.85 -13.12
N ILE A 129 1.84 -14.57 -13.14
CA ILE A 129 1.07 -13.99 -12.01
C ILE A 129 -0.35 -14.57 -11.96
N LEU A 130 -0.95 -14.87 -13.11
CA LEU A 130 -2.26 -15.52 -13.16
C LEU A 130 -2.23 -16.92 -12.57
N GLU A 131 -1.18 -17.69 -12.82
CA GLU A 131 -0.96 -19.00 -12.18
C GLU A 131 -0.80 -18.86 -10.67
N VAL A 132 -0.02 -17.88 -10.19
CA VAL A 132 0.12 -17.59 -8.75
C VAL A 132 -1.24 -17.29 -8.12
N MET A 133 -2.05 -16.43 -8.75
CA MET A 133 -3.39 -16.10 -8.28
C MET A 133 -4.30 -17.33 -8.24
N TYR A 134 -4.29 -18.15 -9.29
CA TYR A 134 -5.11 -19.36 -9.37
C TYR A 134 -4.73 -20.39 -8.30
N ARG A 135 -3.43 -20.67 -8.14
CA ARG A 135 -2.94 -21.62 -7.13
C ARG A 135 -3.25 -21.13 -5.72
N PHE A 136 -3.10 -19.83 -5.49
CA PHE A 136 -3.44 -19.24 -4.20
C PHE A 136 -4.94 -19.33 -3.90
N GLU A 137 -5.80 -19.14 -4.90
CA GLU A 137 -7.24 -19.38 -4.75
C GLU A 137 -7.52 -20.82 -4.31
N GLN A 138 -6.87 -21.82 -4.91
CA GLN A 138 -7.11 -23.22 -4.52
C GLN A 138 -6.75 -23.48 -3.06
N ILE A 139 -5.65 -22.90 -2.58
CA ILE A 139 -5.25 -22.98 -1.15
C ILE A 139 -6.32 -22.36 -0.25
N LEU A 140 -6.84 -21.18 -0.61
CA LEU A 140 -7.86 -20.51 0.19
C LEU A 140 -9.19 -21.27 0.21
N LYS A 141 -9.58 -21.87 -0.93
CA LYS A 141 -10.76 -22.74 -1.01
C LYS A 141 -10.66 -23.93 -0.06
N GLU A 142 -9.51 -24.60 -0.06
CA GLU A 142 -9.27 -25.75 0.82
C GLU A 142 -9.30 -25.36 2.31
N ILE A 143 -8.69 -24.23 2.67
CA ILE A 143 -8.65 -23.75 4.07
C ILE A 143 -10.02 -23.32 4.57
N SER A 144 -10.83 -22.69 3.71
CA SER A 144 -12.10 -22.05 4.11
C SER A 144 -13.35 -22.87 3.86
N GLY A 145 -13.29 -23.87 2.97
CA GLY A 145 -14.45 -24.61 2.48
C GLY A 145 -15.34 -23.82 1.50
N MET A 146 -14.85 -22.71 0.93
CA MET A 146 -15.59 -21.90 -0.04
C MET A 146 -15.36 -22.36 -1.49
N ASP A 147 -16.32 -22.11 -2.37
CA ASP A 147 -16.25 -22.54 -3.78
C ASP A 147 -15.35 -21.65 -4.66
N LYS A 148 -15.19 -20.37 -4.32
CA LYS A 148 -14.51 -19.36 -5.14
C LYS A 148 -13.96 -18.21 -4.28
N PHE A 149 -12.83 -17.64 -4.70
CA PHE A 149 -12.30 -16.40 -4.13
C PHE A 149 -12.18 -15.29 -5.20
N SER A 150 -12.33 -14.04 -4.76
CA SER A 150 -12.03 -12.86 -5.55
C SER A 150 -10.90 -12.09 -4.88
N PHE A 151 -9.89 -11.72 -5.67
CA PHE A 151 -8.74 -10.91 -5.23
C PHE A 151 -8.91 -9.41 -5.52
N GLN A 152 -10.09 -9.00 -5.97
CA GLN A 152 -10.39 -7.60 -6.26
C GLN A 152 -10.38 -6.71 -5.00
N PRO A 153 -10.92 -7.13 -3.83
CA PRO A 153 -10.84 -6.33 -2.61
C PRO A 153 -9.41 -6.19 -2.10
N ARG A 154 -8.95 -4.96 -1.85
CA ARG A 154 -7.59 -4.62 -1.40
C ARG A 154 -7.43 -4.56 0.13
N GLY A 155 -8.48 -4.89 0.88
CA GLY A 155 -8.48 -4.89 2.33
C GLY A 155 -9.79 -5.40 2.93
N GLY A 156 -9.78 -5.73 4.22
CA GLY A 156 -10.91 -6.36 4.91
C GLY A 156 -12.21 -5.56 4.82
N SER A 157 -12.17 -4.26 5.04
CA SER A 157 -13.37 -3.40 4.95
C SER A 157 -13.97 -3.37 3.53
N GLN A 158 -13.12 -3.36 2.50
CA GLN A 158 -13.60 -3.45 1.12
C GLN A 158 -14.19 -4.84 0.83
N ALA A 159 -13.64 -5.90 1.41
CA ALA A 159 -14.18 -7.25 1.28
C ALA A 159 -15.55 -7.39 1.96
N ILE A 160 -15.76 -6.77 3.12
CA ILE A 160 -17.07 -6.71 3.79
C ILE A 160 -18.11 -6.04 2.88
N TYR A 161 -17.76 -4.88 2.29
CA TYR A 161 -18.64 -4.19 1.35
C TYR A 161 -18.93 -5.02 0.08
N ALA A 162 -17.91 -5.68 -0.47
CA ALA A 162 -18.08 -6.58 -1.61
C ALA A 162 -19.00 -7.75 -1.26
N ASN A 163 -18.86 -8.35 -0.08
CA ASN A 163 -19.73 -9.42 0.39
C ASN A 163 -21.19 -8.96 0.55
N ALA A 164 -21.42 -7.80 1.18
CA ALA A 164 -22.75 -7.21 1.29
C ALA A 164 -23.36 -6.92 -0.09
N SER A 165 -22.54 -6.46 -1.04
CA SER A 165 -22.97 -6.23 -2.43
C SER A 165 -23.34 -7.52 -3.15
N ILE A 166 -22.57 -8.61 -2.96
CA ILE A 166 -22.87 -9.94 -3.51
C ILE A 166 -24.17 -10.48 -2.93
N ILE A 167 -24.36 -10.41 -1.61
CA ILE A 167 -25.59 -10.85 -0.91
C ILE A 167 -26.80 -10.07 -1.43
N ARG A 168 -26.67 -8.75 -1.57
CA ARG A 168 -27.75 -7.92 -2.13
C ARG A 168 -28.05 -8.26 -3.59
N ALA A 169 -27.02 -8.46 -4.43
CA ALA A 169 -27.20 -8.87 -5.82
C ALA A 169 -27.88 -10.24 -5.93
N TYR A 170 -27.56 -11.17 -5.03
CA TYR A 170 -28.22 -12.46 -4.93
C TYR A 170 -29.71 -12.34 -4.59
N HIS A 171 -30.09 -11.50 -3.62
CA HIS A 171 -31.51 -11.28 -3.33
C HIS A 171 -32.22 -10.50 -4.45
N ALA A 172 -31.54 -9.55 -5.08
CA ALA A 172 -32.07 -8.80 -6.23
C ALA A 172 -32.40 -9.71 -7.41
N SER A 173 -31.54 -10.68 -7.72
CA SER A 173 -31.81 -11.65 -8.81
C SER A 173 -33.02 -12.54 -8.55
N ARG A 174 -33.51 -12.59 -7.31
CA ARG A 174 -34.73 -13.31 -6.90
C ARG A 174 -35.94 -12.40 -6.67
N GLY A 175 -35.81 -11.09 -6.95
CA GLY A 175 -36.88 -10.12 -6.70
C GLY A 175 -37.12 -9.84 -5.21
N GLU A 176 -36.13 -10.07 -4.35
CA GLU A 176 -36.25 -9.91 -2.89
C GLU A 176 -35.44 -8.73 -2.34
N ALA A 177 -34.84 -7.89 -3.19
CA ALA A 177 -33.97 -6.79 -2.76
C ALA A 177 -34.64 -5.85 -1.75
N ASP A 178 -35.92 -5.52 -1.96
CA ASP A 178 -36.67 -4.62 -1.07
C ASP A 178 -37.13 -5.30 0.23
N LYS A 179 -37.10 -6.64 0.28
CA LYS A 179 -37.45 -7.44 1.47
C LYS A 179 -36.23 -7.83 2.29
N ARG A 180 -35.04 -7.85 1.68
CA ARG A 180 -33.77 -8.31 2.25
C ARG A 180 -32.75 -7.17 2.21
N ASN A 181 -33.06 -6.13 2.97
CA ASN A 181 -32.34 -4.85 3.02
C ASN A 181 -31.73 -4.54 4.39
N GLU A 182 -31.81 -5.47 5.34
CA GLU A 182 -31.26 -5.34 6.69
C GLU A 182 -30.10 -6.33 6.91
N ASN A 183 -29.00 -5.85 7.48
CA ASN A 183 -27.88 -6.66 7.94
C ASN A 183 -27.82 -6.63 9.46
N ILE A 184 -27.77 -7.81 10.09
CA ILE A 184 -27.68 -7.92 11.54
C ILE A 184 -26.19 -7.97 11.93
N THR A 185 -25.78 -7.06 12.81
CA THR A 185 -24.45 -7.01 13.41
C THR A 185 -24.56 -6.99 14.94
N THR A 186 -23.42 -7.11 15.63
CA THR A 186 -23.37 -7.04 17.09
C THR A 186 -22.49 -5.87 17.53
N ILE A 187 -22.69 -5.42 18.77
CA ILE A 187 -21.82 -4.39 19.38
C ILE A 187 -20.36 -4.85 19.52
N PHE A 188 -20.08 -6.15 19.41
CA PHE A 188 -18.73 -6.73 19.46
C PHE A 188 -18.09 -6.91 18.08
N SER A 189 -18.85 -6.71 17.01
CA SER A 189 -18.32 -6.79 15.66
C SER A 189 -17.37 -5.61 15.42
N HIS A 190 -16.34 -5.84 14.60
CA HIS A 190 -15.46 -4.74 14.17
C HIS A 190 -16.29 -3.62 13.49
N HIS A 191 -15.95 -2.36 13.74
CA HIS A 191 -16.73 -1.19 13.29
C HIS A 191 -16.96 -1.16 11.77
N SER A 192 -16.03 -1.71 10.99
CA SER A 192 -16.15 -1.83 9.53
C SER A 192 -17.31 -2.72 9.06
N ASN A 193 -17.95 -3.49 9.96
CA ASN A 193 -19.14 -4.27 9.61
C ASN A 193 -20.40 -3.40 9.53
N ALA A 194 -20.46 -2.30 10.29
CA ALA A 194 -21.62 -1.42 10.36
C ALA A 194 -21.48 -0.16 9.48
N ALA A 195 -20.24 0.27 9.21
CA ALA A 195 -19.93 1.39 8.33
C ALA A 195 -20.21 1.06 6.86
#